data_AF-A0A914B136-F1
#
_entry.id   AF-A0A914B136-F1
#
_cell.length_a   1.000
_cell.length_b   1.000
_cell.length_c   1.000
_cell.angle_alpha   90.00
_cell.angle_beta   90.00
_cell.angle_gamma   90.00
#
_symmetry.space_group_name_H-M   'P 1'
#
loop_
_entity.id
_entity.type
_entity.pdbx_description
1 polymer ?
#
loop_
_entity_poly.entity_id
_entity_poly.type
_entity_poly.pdbx_seq_one_letter_code
_entity_poly.pdbx_strand_id
1 'polypeptide(L)'
;MAAPARNLQNRAVQVNMSLPVHLTSRDSEQYPELVKLLNALSQHITENGTSCSVQKDLSQAEESLKREKQFYLQFHILHHELQEFIMDQEIAGHDVAPSSSAAQLHEAIKHCLYTAEAADYLHPNPTASDEAQPCTLLGLTTEQLQRANPHHKRLQSLQQQLIPQIEDRLRKKCEELVSFHQSQPDSETDQMAFAKATRLPDLLLSQSSQLEEEERKLKLDRAHRDKQFWQYYQALMDSLGVLEQLITKHRLRLQADSDTITSNWLSARCHAMCLKLRVFEARLLCDTYTPEVVTALKQIKHHLNRAIEERDKDVSRLSQALQAYQSIGMGFDQLVREYEQLQAAIDNKTWALTELKQSLVSDSAAEWKTD
;
A
#
# COMPACT_ATOMS: atom_id res chain seq x y z
N MET A 1 -28.79 25.01 20.79
CA MET A 1 -28.83 24.38 19.45
C MET A 1 -27.98 23.09 19.39
N ALA A 2 -28.13 22.15 20.34
CA ALA A 2 -27.30 20.92 20.42
C ALA A 2 -28.12 19.61 20.34
N ALA A 3 -29.45 19.71 20.20
CA ALA A 3 -30.36 18.56 20.18
C ALA A 3 -30.43 17.78 18.85
N PRO A 4 -30.35 18.39 17.64
CA PRO A 4 -30.54 17.63 16.40
C PRO A 4 -29.36 16.70 16.08
N ALA A 5 -28.13 17.09 16.43
CA ALA A 5 -26.93 16.27 16.20
C ALA A 5 -26.91 14.99 17.06
N ARG A 6 -27.39 15.05 18.31
CA ARG A 6 -27.47 13.86 19.19
C ARG A 6 -28.51 12.84 18.71
N ASN A 7 -29.65 13.30 18.19
CA ASN A 7 -30.69 12.41 17.66
C ASN A 7 -30.27 11.69 16.37
N LEU A 8 -29.49 12.36 15.51
CA LEU A 8 -28.95 11.75 14.29
C LEU A 8 -27.82 10.76 14.60
N GLN A 9 -26.94 11.08 15.55
CA GLN A 9 -25.90 10.17 16.01
C GLN A 9 -26.50 8.89 16.62
N ASN A 10 -27.56 9.01 17.43
CA ASN A 10 -28.25 7.85 18.02
C ASN A 10 -28.93 6.97 16.97
N ARG A 11 -29.54 7.58 15.94
CA ARG A 11 -30.15 6.83 14.83
C ARG A 11 -29.13 6.09 13.98
N ALA A 12 -27.98 6.70 13.67
CA ALA A 12 -26.91 6.04 12.92
C ALA A 12 -26.31 4.86 13.72
N VAL A 13 -26.15 5.03 15.04
CA VAL A 13 -25.69 3.94 15.93
C VAL A 13 -26.72 2.81 16.02
N GLN A 14 -28.01 3.13 16.12
CA GLN A 14 -29.08 2.12 16.20
C GLN A 14 -29.20 1.29 14.92
N VAL A 15 -29.05 1.93 13.75
CA VAL A 15 -29.03 1.26 12.44
C VAL A 15 -27.78 0.39 12.28
N ASN A 16 -26.60 0.90 12.67
CA ASN A 16 -25.34 0.15 12.60
C ASN A 16 -25.26 -1.03 13.59
N MET A 17 -26.08 -1.03 14.65
CA MET A 17 -26.21 -2.17 15.58
C MET A 17 -27.20 -3.21 15.05
N SER A 18 -28.26 -2.79 14.35
CA SER A 18 -29.27 -3.70 13.78
C SER A 18 -28.88 -4.32 12.43
N LEU A 19 -27.99 -3.67 11.68
CA LEU A 19 -27.59 -4.06 10.33
C LEU A 19 -26.06 -3.96 10.20
N PRO A 20 -25.39 -4.87 9.49
CA PRO A 20 -23.95 -4.83 9.25
C PRO A 20 -23.61 -3.76 8.20
N VAL A 21 -23.93 -2.50 8.50
CA VAL A 21 -23.66 -1.35 7.65
C VAL A 21 -22.85 -0.35 8.47
N HIS A 22 -21.83 0.24 7.86
CA HIS A 22 -21.04 1.30 8.46
C HIS A 22 -21.55 2.66 7.98
N LEU A 23 -22.55 3.22 8.66
CA LEU A 23 -22.92 4.61 8.44
C LEU A 23 -22.03 5.51 9.28
N THR A 24 -21.29 6.42 8.64
CA THR A 24 -20.66 7.52 9.36
C THR A 24 -21.68 8.63 9.62
N SER A 25 -21.45 9.46 10.64
CA SER A 25 -22.33 10.60 10.98
C SER A 25 -22.48 11.60 9.81
N ARG A 26 -21.52 11.62 8.88
CA ARG A 26 -21.55 12.42 7.66
C ARG A 26 -22.50 11.85 6.60
N ASP A 27 -22.64 10.53 6.52
CA ASP A 27 -23.53 9.87 5.57
C ASP A 27 -25.00 10.00 6.00
N SER A 28 -25.26 10.04 7.32
CA SER A 28 -26.61 10.28 7.84
C SER A 28 -27.11 11.71 7.63
N GLU A 29 -26.20 12.67 7.45
CA GLU A 29 -26.55 14.05 7.08
C GLU A 29 -26.77 14.21 5.57
N GLN A 30 -26.05 13.46 4.74
CA GLN A 30 -26.17 13.54 3.27
C GLN A 30 -27.37 12.78 2.70
N TYR A 31 -27.82 11.68 3.33
CA TYR A 31 -28.90 10.84 2.81
C TYR A 31 -30.00 10.54 3.85
N PRO A 32 -30.87 11.51 4.18
CA PRO A 32 -31.91 11.33 5.19
C PRO A 32 -33.01 10.33 4.78
N GLU A 33 -33.28 10.17 3.48
CA GLU A 33 -34.25 9.20 2.96
C GLU A 33 -33.75 7.76 3.11
N LEU A 34 -32.46 7.54 2.90
CA LEU A 34 -31.81 6.25 3.11
C LEU A 34 -31.83 5.86 4.59
N VAL A 35 -31.66 6.83 5.49
CA VAL A 35 -31.83 6.60 6.95
C VAL A 35 -33.28 6.24 7.30
N LYS A 36 -34.30 6.85 6.66
CA LYS A 36 -35.71 6.46 6.87
C LYS A 36 -35.97 5.03 6.37
N LEU A 37 -35.42 4.68 5.22
CA LEU A 37 -35.56 3.35 4.63
C LEU A 37 -34.86 2.28 5.49
N LEU A 38 -33.64 2.54 5.96
CA LEU A 38 -32.94 1.63 6.87
C LEU A 38 -33.65 1.48 8.22
N ASN A 39 -34.30 2.53 8.72
CA ASN A 39 -35.15 2.44 9.91
C ASN A 39 -36.45 1.65 9.67
N ALA A 40 -37.02 1.69 8.47
CA ALA A 40 -38.15 0.84 8.11
C ALA A 40 -37.72 -0.62 7.96
N LEU A 41 -36.53 -0.86 7.38
CA LEU A 41 -35.96 -2.20 7.25
C LEU A 41 -35.60 -2.80 8.62
N SER A 42 -35.04 -2.04 9.56
CA SER A 42 -34.73 -2.53 10.90
C SER A 42 -35.96 -2.90 11.73
N GLN A 43 -37.15 -2.42 11.37
CA GLN A 43 -38.41 -2.86 11.99
C GLN A 43 -38.88 -4.22 11.49
N HIS A 44 -38.43 -4.63 10.31
CA HIS A 44 -38.84 -5.87 9.67
C HIS A 44 -37.73 -6.93 9.65
N ILE A 45 -36.47 -6.54 9.88
CA ILE A 45 -35.28 -7.38 9.75
C ILE A 45 -34.52 -7.42 11.08
N THR A 46 -34.23 -8.63 11.55
CA THR A 46 -33.42 -8.90 12.75
C THR A 46 -31.92 -8.86 12.44
N GLU A 47 -31.03 -8.85 13.45
CA GLU A 47 -29.56 -8.76 13.32
C GLU A 47 -28.93 -9.75 12.31
N ASN A 48 -29.63 -10.85 11.99
CA ASN A 48 -29.20 -11.89 11.06
C ASN A 48 -29.78 -11.76 9.63
N GLY A 49 -30.50 -10.68 9.31
CA GLY A 49 -31.07 -10.48 7.97
C GLY A 49 -32.40 -11.19 7.69
N THR A 50 -32.98 -11.87 8.69
CA THR A 50 -34.27 -12.59 8.57
C THR A 50 -35.45 -11.73 8.99
N SER A 51 -36.62 -11.96 8.37
CA SER A 51 -37.84 -11.25 8.74
C SER A 51 -38.34 -11.66 10.13
N CYS A 52 -38.92 -10.72 10.89
CA CYS A 52 -39.37 -11.00 12.26
C CYS A 52 -40.47 -12.08 12.36
N SER A 53 -41.29 -12.28 11.32
CA SER A 53 -42.27 -13.38 11.28
C SER A 53 -41.57 -14.73 11.13
N VAL A 54 -40.64 -14.83 10.17
CA VAL A 54 -39.86 -16.05 9.94
C VAL A 54 -39.01 -16.41 11.16
N GLN A 55 -38.46 -15.42 11.89
CA GLN A 55 -37.71 -15.67 13.12
C GLN A 55 -38.59 -16.27 14.23
N LYS A 56 -39.86 -15.84 14.33
CA LYS A 56 -40.81 -16.41 15.29
C LYS A 56 -41.17 -17.84 14.91
N ASP A 57 -41.47 -18.08 13.65
CA ASP A 57 -41.79 -19.42 13.15
C ASP A 57 -40.60 -20.38 13.33
N LEU A 58 -39.39 -19.89 13.09
CA LEU A 58 -38.15 -20.63 13.32
C LEU A 58 -37.96 -20.95 14.79
N SER A 59 -38.15 -19.99 15.71
CA SER A 59 -38.05 -20.27 17.15
C SER A 59 -39.09 -21.29 17.63
N GLN A 60 -40.31 -21.25 17.09
CA GLN A 60 -41.36 -22.22 17.42
C GLN A 60 -41.03 -23.61 16.89
N ALA A 61 -40.50 -23.71 15.66
CA ALA A 61 -40.04 -24.96 15.08
C ALA A 61 -38.82 -25.54 15.82
N GLU A 62 -37.90 -24.69 16.29
CA GLU A 62 -36.78 -25.11 17.13
C GLU A 62 -37.25 -25.64 18.48
N GLU A 63 -38.25 -25.01 19.09
CA GLU A 63 -38.86 -25.51 20.33
C GLU A 63 -39.55 -26.85 20.12
N SER A 64 -40.34 -27.02 19.05
CA SER A 64 -40.99 -28.32 18.76
C SER A 64 -39.96 -29.41 18.49
N LEU A 65 -38.93 -29.09 17.70
CA LEU A 65 -37.83 -30.01 17.41
C LEU A 65 -37.00 -30.35 18.66
N LYS A 66 -36.78 -29.40 19.58
CA LYS A 66 -36.14 -29.68 20.88
C LYS A 66 -36.98 -30.65 21.71
N ARG A 67 -38.31 -30.46 21.76
CA ARG A 67 -39.22 -31.36 22.47
C ARG A 67 -39.20 -32.76 21.85
N GLU A 68 -39.35 -32.88 20.54
CA GLU A 68 -39.30 -34.17 19.83
C GLU A 68 -37.96 -34.87 20.01
N LYS A 69 -36.84 -34.15 19.91
CA LYS A 69 -35.51 -34.70 20.18
C LYS A 69 -35.38 -35.19 21.62
N GLN A 70 -35.88 -34.46 22.61
CA GLN A 70 -35.87 -34.90 24.00
C GLN A 70 -36.67 -36.20 24.18
N PHE A 71 -37.87 -36.29 23.60
CA PHE A 71 -38.66 -37.51 23.61
C PHE A 71 -37.91 -38.66 22.94
N TYR A 72 -37.39 -38.46 21.74
CA TYR A 72 -36.63 -39.48 21.01
C TYR A 72 -35.41 -39.96 21.80
N LEU A 73 -34.62 -39.04 22.38
CA LEU A 73 -33.45 -39.39 23.18
C LEU A 73 -33.83 -40.17 24.44
N GLN A 74 -34.92 -39.82 25.12
CA GLN A 74 -35.43 -40.59 26.25
C GLN A 74 -35.79 -42.03 25.85
N PHE A 75 -36.55 -42.20 24.76
CA PHE A 75 -36.91 -43.52 24.25
C PHE A 75 -35.68 -44.31 23.78
N HIS A 76 -34.74 -43.66 23.10
CA HIS A 76 -33.51 -44.28 22.62
C HIS A 76 -32.61 -44.73 23.77
N ILE A 77 -32.46 -43.92 24.83
CA ILE A 77 -31.69 -44.31 26.02
C ILE A 77 -32.31 -45.56 26.65
N LEU A 78 -33.64 -45.57 26.87
CA LEU A 78 -34.31 -46.75 27.44
C LEU A 78 -34.15 -48.00 26.58
N HIS A 79 -34.32 -47.87 25.27
CA HIS A 79 -34.12 -48.98 24.33
C HIS A 79 -32.68 -49.50 24.34
N HIS A 80 -31.71 -48.59 24.34
CA HIS A 80 -30.29 -48.94 24.38
C HIS A 80 -29.91 -49.62 25.69
N GLU A 81 -30.39 -49.14 26.84
CA GLU A 81 -30.17 -49.80 28.13
C GLU A 81 -30.78 -51.20 28.17
N LEU A 82 -31.96 -51.40 27.57
CA LEU A 82 -32.60 -52.70 27.45
C LEU A 82 -31.77 -53.66 26.58
N GLN A 83 -31.25 -53.18 25.44
CA GLN A 83 -30.39 -53.97 24.57
C GLN A 83 -29.05 -54.33 25.25
N GLU A 84 -28.40 -53.38 25.92
CA GLU A 84 -27.18 -53.67 26.66
C GLU A 84 -27.43 -54.62 27.84
N PHE A 85 -28.54 -54.49 28.56
CA PHE A 85 -28.92 -55.43 29.62
C PHE A 85 -29.09 -56.84 29.07
N ILE A 86 -29.64 -56.96 27.85
CA ILE A 86 -29.73 -58.23 27.15
C ILE A 86 -28.33 -58.76 26.81
N MET A 87 -27.45 -57.93 26.28
CA MET A 87 -26.08 -58.32 25.93
C MET A 87 -25.23 -58.72 27.14
N ASP A 88 -25.27 -57.95 28.23
CA ASP A 88 -24.52 -58.23 29.47
C ASP A 88 -24.91 -59.59 30.06
N GLN A 89 -26.18 -59.98 29.95
CA GLN A 89 -26.67 -61.28 30.41
C GLN A 89 -26.40 -62.41 29.42
N GLU A 90 -26.27 -62.14 28.12
CA GLU A 90 -25.76 -63.12 27.15
C GLU A 90 -24.28 -63.43 27.40
N ILE A 91 -23.50 -62.41 27.74
CA ILE A 91 -22.10 -62.54 28.13
C ILE A 91 -21.98 -63.30 29.46
N ALA A 92 -22.77 -62.94 30.48
CA ALA A 92 -22.76 -63.63 31.78
C ALA A 92 -23.43 -65.02 31.75
N GLY A 93 -24.37 -65.26 30.83
CA GLY A 93 -25.06 -66.54 30.64
C GLY A 93 -24.18 -67.62 30.02
N HIS A 94 -23.01 -67.27 29.47
CA HIS A 94 -21.98 -68.25 29.12
C HIS A 94 -21.32 -68.88 30.38
N ASP A 95 -21.44 -68.25 31.55
CA ASP A 95 -20.79 -68.70 32.80
C ASP A 95 -21.76 -69.26 33.88
N VAL A 96 -23.09 -69.08 33.76
CA VAL A 96 -24.08 -69.47 34.81
C VAL A 96 -25.15 -70.43 34.28
N ALA A 97 -25.44 -71.49 35.05
CA ALA A 97 -26.38 -72.55 34.71
C ALA A 97 -27.82 -72.07 34.40
N PRO A 98 -28.53 -72.70 33.44
CA PRO A 98 -29.76 -72.20 32.83
C PRO A 98 -31.05 -72.30 33.68
N SER A 99 -30.99 -72.75 34.93
CA SER A 99 -32.19 -73.04 35.75
C SER A 99 -32.60 -71.93 36.73
N SER A 100 -31.95 -70.76 36.69
CA SER A 100 -32.29 -69.65 37.58
C SER A 100 -33.55 -68.91 37.09
N SER A 101 -34.41 -68.52 38.03
CA SER A 101 -35.56 -67.64 37.79
C SER A 101 -35.19 -66.41 36.93
N ALA A 102 -33.96 -65.90 37.06
CA ALA A 102 -33.42 -64.80 36.27
C ALA A 102 -33.31 -65.10 34.75
N ALA A 103 -32.97 -66.33 34.36
CA ALA A 103 -32.88 -66.73 32.95
C ALA A 103 -34.26 -66.75 32.27
N GLN A 104 -35.30 -67.16 33.00
CA GLN A 104 -36.69 -67.12 32.51
C GLN A 104 -37.22 -65.68 32.38
N LEU A 105 -36.77 -64.76 33.24
CA LEU A 105 -37.13 -63.34 33.13
C LEU A 105 -36.44 -62.72 31.90
N HIS A 106 -35.20 -63.08 31.65
CA HIS A 106 -34.43 -62.61 30.51
C HIS A 106 -34.97 -63.11 29.16
N GLU A 107 -35.29 -64.39 29.06
CA GLU A 107 -35.93 -64.98 27.87
C GLU A 107 -37.30 -64.32 27.61
N ALA A 108 -38.06 -64.05 28.66
CA ALA A 108 -39.31 -63.30 28.56
C ALA A 108 -39.12 -61.85 28.09
N ILE A 109 -38.06 -61.15 28.53
CA ILE A 109 -37.73 -59.79 28.10
C ILE A 109 -37.30 -59.76 26.63
N LYS A 110 -36.45 -60.70 26.20
CA LYS A 110 -36.06 -60.87 24.79
C LYS A 110 -37.26 -61.09 23.89
N HIS A 111 -38.17 -62.01 24.25
CA HIS A 111 -39.37 -62.26 23.48
C HIS A 111 -40.30 -61.03 23.43
N CYS A 112 -40.42 -60.26 24.52
CA CYS A 112 -41.19 -59.02 24.54
C CYS A 112 -40.55 -57.91 23.67
N LEU A 113 -39.23 -57.83 23.61
CA LEU A 113 -38.52 -56.85 22.79
C LEU A 113 -38.60 -57.20 21.31
N TYR A 114 -38.34 -58.45 20.93
CA TYR A 114 -38.46 -58.89 19.52
C TYR A 114 -39.87 -58.77 18.97
N THR A 115 -40.89 -58.98 19.81
CA THR A 115 -42.28 -58.78 19.39
C THR A 115 -42.64 -57.30 19.30
N ALA A 116 -42.05 -56.42 20.12
CA ALA A 116 -42.23 -54.98 19.98
C ALA A 116 -41.52 -54.45 18.72
N GLU A 117 -40.28 -54.86 18.47
CA GLU A 117 -39.54 -54.53 17.24
C GLU A 117 -40.29 -55.05 16.01
N ALA A 118 -40.75 -56.30 16.04
CA ALA A 118 -41.57 -56.86 14.97
C ALA A 118 -42.88 -56.08 14.78
N ALA A 119 -43.46 -55.48 15.83
CA ALA A 119 -44.62 -54.61 15.71
C ALA A 119 -44.28 -53.26 15.06
N ASP A 120 -43.12 -52.67 15.37
CA ASP A 120 -42.66 -51.43 14.76
C ASP A 120 -42.31 -51.63 13.27
N TYR A 121 -41.71 -52.77 12.92
CA TYR A 121 -41.45 -53.15 11.52
C TYR A 121 -42.74 -53.40 10.70
N LEU A 122 -43.91 -53.56 11.34
CA LEU A 122 -45.20 -53.65 10.62
C LEU A 122 -45.65 -52.28 10.08
N HIS A 123 -45.08 -51.17 10.56
CA HIS A 123 -45.43 -49.80 10.13
C HIS A 123 -44.19 -49.08 9.58
N PRO A 124 -43.71 -49.45 8.38
CA PRO A 124 -42.51 -48.86 7.81
C PRO A 124 -42.63 -47.37 7.44
N ASN A 125 -43.81 -46.74 7.57
CA ASN A 125 -43.95 -45.31 7.30
C ASN A 125 -45.17 -44.65 7.98
N PRO A 126 -44.99 -43.74 8.97
CA PRO A 126 -46.09 -42.93 9.51
C PRO A 126 -46.46 -41.74 8.61
N THR A 127 -45.81 -41.54 7.46
CA THR A 127 -46.02 -40.35 6.60
C THR A 127 -47.02 -40.54 5.46
N ALA A 128 -47.65 -41.72 5.32
CA ALA A 128 -48.70 -41.93 4.34
C ALA A 128 -50.07 -41.71 4.99
N SER A 129 -50.49 -40.44 5.02
CA SER A 129 -51.87 -39.95 5.13
C SER A 129 -52.88 -40.87 5.84
N ASP A 130 -53.29 -40.45 7.03
CA ASP A 130 -54.58 -40.80 7.63
C ASP A 130 -55.67 -40.84 6.55
N GLU A 131 -56.29 -42.02 6.36
CA GLU A 131 -57.64 -42.30 5.83
C GLU A 131 -57.76 -43.63 5.06
N ALA A 132 -56.66 -44.34 4.76
CA ALA A 132 -56.74 -45.73 4.28
C ALA A 132 -56.25 -46.68 5.37
N GLN A 133 -57.05 -47.71 5.63
CA GLN A 133 -56.86 -48.83 6.58
C GLN A 133 -55.37 -49.14 6.88
N PRO A 134 -55.03 -49.55 8.12
CA PRO A 134 -53.66 -49.91 8.47
C PRO A 134 -53.26 -51.19 7.74
N CYS A 135 -52.82 -51.04 6.49
CA CYS A 135 -52.34 -52.13 5.64
C CYS A 135 -50.96 -52.51 6.14
N THR A 136 -50.92 -53.40 7.12
CA THR A 136 -49.70 -54.10 7.51
C THR A 136 -49.24 -55.02 6.39
N LEU A 137 -47.93 -55.16 6.19
CA LEU A 137 -47.27 -55.90 5.10
C LEU A 137 -47.81 -57.34 4.89
N LEU A 138 -48.52 -57.89 5.88
CA LEU A 138 -49.09 -59.24 5.91
C LEU A 138 -50.51 -59.32 6.53
N GLY A 139 -51.21 -58.19 6.73
CA GLY A 139 -52.54 -58.19 7.37
C GLY A 139 -52.55 -58.58 8.86
N LEU A 140 -51.38 -58.61 9.50
CA LEU A 140 -51.22 -58.83 10.94
C LEU A 140 -51.48 -57.53 11.69
N THR A 141 -52.36 -57.55 12.69
CA THR A 141 -52.57 -56.39 13.57
C THR A 141 -51.60 -56.40 14.75
N THR A 142 -51.21 -55.22 15.23
CA THR A 142 -50.35 -55.06 16.43
C THR A 142 -50.95 -55.79 17.64
N GLU A 143 -52.27 -55.87 17.75
CA GLU A 143 -52.98 -56.62 18.78
C GLU A 143 -52.84 -58.15 18.67
N GLN A 144 -52.77 -58.70 17.45
CA GLN A 144 -52.57 -60.14 17.23
C GLN A 144 -51.15 -60.58 17.61
N LEU A 145 -50.16 -59.73 17.34
CA LEU A 145 -48.78 -59.96 17.73
C LEU A 145 -48.60 -59.90 19.25
N GLN A 146 -49.29 -58.97 19.92
CA GLN A 146 -49.30 -58.86 21.38
C GLN A 146 -50.05 -60.02 22.07
N ARG A 147 -51.08 -60.59 21.44
CA ARG A 147 -51.75 -61.81 21.94
C ARG A 147 -50.92 -63.08 21.75
N ALA A 148 -50.04 -63.12 20.76
CA ALA A 148 -49.11 -64.23 20.55
C ALA A 148 -47.94 -64.25 21.55
N ASN A 149 -47.78 -63.19 22.35
CA ASN A 149 -46.72 -63.09 23.35
C ASN A 149 -47.03 -63.96 24.59
N PRO A 150 -46.23 -65.01 24.88
CA PRO A 150 -46.50 -65.94 26.00
C PRO A 150 -46.37 -65.29 27.39
N HIS A 151 -45.72 -64.13 27.49
CA HIS A 151 -45.44 -63.45 28.76
C HIS A 151 -46.19 -62.13 28.98
N HIS A 152 -47.21 -61.82 28.17
CA HIS A 152 -47.99 -60.58 28.30
C HIS A 152 -48.63 -60.39 29.69
N LYS A 153 -48.95 -61.48 30.40
CA LYS A 153 -49.47 -61.44 31.78
C LYS A 153 -48.37 -61.27 32.85
N ARG A 154 -47.12 -61.59 32.53
CA ARG A 154 -45.94 -61.48 33.41
C ARG A 154 -45.21 -60.15 33.20
N LEU A 155 -45.61 -59.37 32.19
CA LEU A 155 -45.02 -58.07 31.84
C LEU A 155 -45.06 -57.07 33.00
N GLN A 156 -46.14 -57.02 33.79
CA GLN A 156 -46.22 -56.12 34.95
C GLN A 156 -45.23 -56.52 36.07
N SER A 157 -45.10 -57.82 36.35
CA SER A 157 -44.10 -58.32 37.32
C SER A 157 -42.66 -58.17 36.81
N LEU A 158 -42.46 -58.29 35.50
CA LEU A 158 -41.16 -58.07 34.84
C LEU A 158 -40.77 -56.59 34.90
N GLN A 159 -41.71 -55.69 34.61
CA GLN A 159 -41.51 -54.24 34.72
C GLN A 159 -41.12 -53.85 36.15
N GLN A 160 -41.78 -54.39 37.17
CA GLN A 160 -41.45 -54.13 38.58
C GLN A 160 -40.03 -54.57 38.97
N GLN A 161 -39.48 -55.59 38.32
CA GLN A 161 -38.11 -56.07 38.58
C GLN A 161 -37.05 -55.42 37.68
N LEU A 162 -37.45 -54.99 36.49
CA LEU A 162 -36.58 -54.43 35.46
C LEU A 162 -36.33 -52.92 35.67
N ILE A 163 -37.36 -52.17 36.07
CA ILE A 163 -37.24 -50.73 36.37
C ILE A 163 -36.10 -50.42 37.36
N PRO A 164 -36.00 -51.07 38.56
CA PRO A 164 -34.92 -50.77 39.49
C PRO A 164 -33.54 -51.14 38.95
N GLN A 165 -33.41 -52.20 38.15
CA GLN A 165 -32.13 -52.59 37.55
C GLN A 165 -31.66 -51.62 36.48
N ILE A 166 -32.59 -51.08 35.67
CA ILE A 166 -32.29 -50.02 34.70
C ILE A 166 -31.95 -48.72 35.41
N GLU A 167 -32.68 -48.36 36.47
CA GLU A 167 -32.39 -47.17 37.29
C GLU A 167 -31.00 -47.24 37.91
N ASP A 168 -30.57 -48.40 38.42
CA ASP A 168 -29.23 -48.59 38.97
C ASP A 168 -28.12 -48.51 37.90
N ARG A 169 -28.33 -49.05 36.69
CA ARG A 169 -27.37 -48.93 35.57
C ARG A 169 -27.26 -47.49 35.08
N LEU A 170 -28.39 -46.81 34.90
CA LEU A 170 -28.43 -45.40 34.55
C LEU A 170 -27.74 -44.54 35.61
N ARG A 171 -27.95 -44.86 36.90
CA ARG A 171 -27.27 -44.18 38.02
C ARG A 171 -25.75 -44.30 37.92
N LYS A 172 -25.23 -45.49 37.65
CA LYS A 172 -23.78 -45.70 37.44
C LYS A 172 -23.24 -44.93 36.25
N LYS A 173 -23.92 -44.94 35.09
CA LYS A 173 -23.51 -44.15 33.92
C LYS A 173 -23.53 -42.64 34.22
N CYS A 174 -24.51 -42.16 34.97
CA CYS A 174 -24.55 -40.78 35.44
C CYS A 174 -23.38 -40.45 36.38
N GLU A 175 -23.00 -41.36 37.27
CA GLU A 175 -21.83 -41.22 38.16
C GLU A 175 -20.51 -41.22 37.36
N GLU A 176 -20.37 -42.08 36.36
CA GLU A 176 -19.22 -42.09 35.43
C GLU A 176 -19.09 -40.76 34.67
N LEU A 177 -20.19 -40.22 34.15
CA LEU A 177 -20.20 -38.91 33.47
C LEU A 177 -19.78 -37.77 34.41
N VAL A 178 -20.19 -37.82 35.68
CA VAL A 178 -19.75 -36.84 36.70
C VAL A 178 -18.26 -37.00 36.97
N SER A 179 -17.75 -38.23 37.08
CA SER A 179 -16.31 -38.47 37.29
C SER A 179 -15.46 -37.95 36.13
N PHE A 180 -15.95 -38.03 34.90
CA PHE A 180 -15.26 -37.51 33.72
C PHE A 180 -15.23 -35.97 33.71
N HIS A 181 -16.33 -35.34 34.12
CA HIS A 181 -16.42 -33.87 34.21
C HIS A 181 -15.63 -33.31 35.41
N GLN A 182 -15.66 -34.00 36.55
CA GLN A 182 -14.98 -33.64 37.80
C GLN A 182 -13.71 -34.49 37.96
N SER A 183 -12.73 -34.33 37.07
CA SER A 183 -11.47 -35.08 37.16
C SER A 183 -10.58 -34.70 38.38
N GLN A 184 -11.10 -33.94 39.37
CA GLN A 184 -10.47 -33.78 40.67
C GLN A 184 -11.12 -34.73 41.69
N PRO A 185 -10.36 -35.64 42.31
CA PRO A 185 -10.89 -36.69 43.16
C PRO A 185 -11.19 -36.12 44.56
N ASP A 186 -12.32 -35.45 44.71
CA ASP A 186 -12.86 -35.22 46.05
C ASP A 186 -13.71 -36.42 46.45
N SER A 187 -13.25 -37.09 47.50
CA SER A 187 -13.86 -38.25 48.14
C SER A 187 -15.31 -37.93 48.53
N GLU A 188 -16.27 -38.25 47.66
CA GLU A 188 -17.68 -37.99 47.90
C GLU A 188 -18.53 -39.24 47.73
N THR A 189 -19.49 -39.37 48.65
CA THR A 189 -20.47 -40.45 48.75
C THR A 189 -21.31 -40.55 47.48
N ASP A 190 -21.70 -41.76 47.06
CA ASP A 190 -22.51 -42.03 45.85
C ASP A 190 -23.78 -41.14 45.73
N GLN A 191 -24.36 -40.75 46.87
CA GLN A 191 -25.52 -39.84 46.91
C GLN A 191 -25.17 -38.40 46.48
N MET A 192 -23.96 -37.92 46.78
CA MET A 192 -23.46 -36.63 46.34
C MET A 192 -23.06 -36.67 44.87
N ALA A 193 -22.54 -37.79 44.38
CA ALA A 193 -22.26 -38.01 42.96
C ALA A 193 -23.55 -37.97 42.13
N PHE A 194 -24.64 -38.61 42.58
CA PHE A 194 -25.94 -38.53 41.91
C PHE A 194 -26.59 -37.14 42.00
N ALA A 195 -26.49 -36.46 43.15
CA ALA A 195 -26.96 -35.07 43.29
C ALA A 195 -26.14 -34.09 42.41
N LYS A 196 -24.87 -34.39 42.16
CA LYS A 196 -24.03 -33.66 41.20
C LYS A 196 -24.37 -34.00 39.75
N ALA A 197 -24.71 -35.27 39.45
CA ALA A 197 -25.12 -35.71 38.12
C ALA A 197 -26.41 -35.02 37.66
N THR A 198 -27.37 -34.89 38.56
CA THR A 198 -28.63 -34.19 38.27
C THR A 198 -28.44 -32.68 38.06
N ARG A 199 -27.39 -32.08 38.63
CA ARG A 199 -27.04 -30.65 38.43
C ARG A 199 -26.10 -30.40 37.25
N LEU A 200 -25.49 -31.45 36.69
CA LEU A 200 -24.51 -31.33 35.61
C LEU A 200 -25.11 -30.75 34.32
N PRO A 201 -26.34 -31.10 33.88
CA PRO A 201 -26.98 -30.45 32.74
C PRO A 201 -27.17 -28.94 32.94
N ASP A 202 -27.60 -28.51 34.13
CA ASP A 202 -27.80 -27.09 34.43
C ASP A 202 -26.47 -26.33 34.43
N LEU A 203 -25.40 -26.94 34.94
CA LEU A 203 -24.05 -26.37 34.88
C LEU A 203 -23.54 -26.26 33.44
N LEU A 204 -23.72 -27.31 32.62
CA LEU A 204 -23.33 -27.28 31.21
C LEU A 204 -24.13 -26.24 30.42
N LEU A 205 -25.43 -26.09 30.69
CA LEU A 205 -26.26 -25.04 30.08
C LEU A 205 -25.81 -23.63 30.52
N SER A 206 -25.40 -23.48 31.78
CA SER A 206 -24.85 -22.20 32.26
C SER A 206 -23.49 -21.88 31.62
N GLN A 207 -22.65 -22.89 31.39
CA GLN A 207 -21.37 -22.72 30.70
C GLN A 207 -21.55 -22.46 29.21
N SER A 208 -22.50 -23.15 28.55
CA SER A 208 -22.79 -22.94 27.13
C SER A 208 -23.36 -21.53 26.90
N SER A 209 -24.26 -21.08 27.76
CA SER A 209 -24.79 -19.70 27.68
C SER A 209 -23.72 -18.65 27.95
N GLN A 210 -22.81 -18.88 28.92
CA GLN A 210 -21.65 -18.00 29.13
C GLN A 210 -20.72 -17.97 27.91
N LEU A 211 -20.42 -19.12 27.30
CA LEU A 211 -19.62 -19.19 26.08
C LEU A 211 -20.29 -18.43 24.93
N GLU A 212 -21.60 -18.58 24.73
CA GLU A 212 -22.34 -17.84 23.72
C GLU A 212 -22.33 -16.31 23.97
N GLU A 213 -22.41 -15.88 25.23
CA GLU A 213 -22.30 -14.48 25.62
C GLU A 213 -20.90 -13.93 25.33
N GLU A 214 -19.84 -14.66 25.69
CA GLU A 214 -18.46 -14.27 25.40
C GLU A 214 -18.17 -14.27 23.89
N GLU A 215 -18.71 -15.23 23.12
CA GLU A 215 -18.64 -15.20 21.67
C GLU A 215 -19.33 -13.96 21.08
N ARG A 216 -20.50 -13.57 21.62
CA ARG A 216 -21.18 -12.33 21.22
C ARG A 216 -20.35 -11.09 21.54
N LYS A 217 -19.79 -10.99 22.75
CA LYS A 217 -18.87 -9.90 23.13
C LYS A 217 -17.67 -9.83 22.20
N LEU A 218 -17.05 -10.97 21.91
CA LEU A 218 -15.88 -11.07 21.04
C LEU A 218 -16.19 -10.66 19.59
N LYS A 219 -17.39 -10.96 19.09
CA LYS A 219 -17.88 -10.46 17.79
C LYS A 219 -18.02 -8.94 17.79
N LEU A 220 -18.60 -8.36 18.85
CA LEU A 220 -18.73 -6.90 18.99
C LEU A 220 -17.35 -6.22 19.08
N ASP A 221 -16.42 -6.78 19.84
CA ASP A 221 -15.06 -6.26 19.98
C ASP A 221 -14.27 -6.34 18.66
N ARG A 222 -14.46 -7.40 17.86
CA ARG A 222 -13.94 -7.47 16.48
C ARG A 222 -14.47 -6.31 15.63
N ALA A 223 -15.79 -6.11 15.60
CA ALA A 223 -16.38 -5.01 14.85
C ALA A 223 -15.92 -3.63 15.35
N HIS A 224 -15.70 -3.45 16.66
CA HIS A 224 -15.18 -2.21 17.21
C HIS A 224 -13.72 -1.96 16.78
N ARG A 225 -12.88 -3.00 16.80
CA ARG A 225 -11.50 -2.91 16.29
C ARG A 225 -11.47 -2.57 14.81
N ASP A 226 -12.31 -3.19 14.00
CA ASP A 226 -12.39 -2.90 12.57
C ASP A 226 -12.82 -1.45 12.32
N LYS A 227 -13.77 -0.93 13.11
CA LYS A 227 -14.17 0.47 13.05
C LYS A 227 -13.02 1.42 13.40
N GLN A 228 -12.27 1.13 14.46
CA GLN A 228 -11.10 1.92 14.84
C GLN A 228 -10.03 1.88 13.74
N PHE A 229 -9.79 0.70 13.16
CA PHE A 229 -8.85 0.52 12.07
C PHE A 229 -9.20 1.42 10.87
N TRP A 230 -10.46 1.44 10.45
CA TRP A 230 -10.92 2.31 9.37
C TRP A 230 -10.79 3.80 9.69
N GLN A 231 -11.06 4.21 10.94
CA GLN A 231 -10.86 5.61 11.36
C GLN A 231 -9.39 6.02 11.31
N TYR A 232 -8.48 5.17 11.78
CA TYR A 232 -7.04 5.44 11.69
C TYR A 232 -6.56 5.45 10.24
N TYR A 233 -7.03 4.51 9.42
CA TYR A 233 -6.71 4.47 8.00
C TYR A 233 -7.15 5.75 7.28
N GLN A 234 -8.38 6.19 7.52
CA GLN A 234 -8.91 7.42 6.94
C GLN A 234 -8.12 8.65 7.40
N ALA A 235 -7.80 8.76 8.69
CA ALA A 235 -6.98 9.88 9.21
C ALA A 235 -5.58 9.89 8.59
N LEU A 236 -4.97 8.71 8.38
CA LEU A 236 -3.68 8.60 7.71
C LEU A 236 -3.78 9.08 6.26
N MET A 237 -4.80 8.64 5.53
CA MET A 237 -5.06 9.08 4.15
C MET A 237 -5.28 10.60 4.06
N ASP A 238 -6.08 11.18 4.97
CA ASP A 238 -6.30 12.62 5.04
C ASP A 238 -4.98 13.36 5.32
N SER A 239 -4.16 12.86 6.26
CA SER A 239 -2.85 13.45 6.56
C SER A 239 -1.89 13.38 5.38
N LEU A 240 -1.90 12.28 4.63
CA LEU A 240 -1.10 12.10 3.41
C LEU A 240 -1.56 13.07 2.32
N GLY A 241 -2.87 13.22 2.14
CA GLY A 241 -3.44 14.21 1.22
C GLY A 241 -3.06 15.65 1.59
N VAL A 242 -3.05 16.00 2.88
CA VAL A 242 -2.56 17.31 3.34
C VAL A 242 -1.06 17.48 3.05
N LEU A 243 -0.26 16.44 3.27
CA LEU A 243 1.18 16.45 2.98
C LEU A 243 1.47 16.62 1.49
N GLU A 244 0.74 15.90 0.63
CA GLU A 244 0.81 16.03 -0.82
C GLU A 244 0.45 17.46 -1.26
N GLN A 245 -0.64 18.02 -0.72
CA GLN A 245 -1.00 19.41 -0.98
C GLN A 245 0.07 20.39 -0.51
N LEU A 246 0.71 20.13 0.63
CA LEU A 246 1.76 21.00 1.15
C LEU A 246 3.04 20.94 0.30
N ILE A 247 3.40 19.76 -0.18
CA ILE A 247 4.54 19.58 -1.09
C ILE A 247 4.26 20.27 -2.42
N THR A 248 3.12 19.97 -3.06
CA THR A 248 2.80 20.49 -4.39
C THR A 248 2.54 21.99 -4.38
N LYS A 249 1.71 22.49 -3.45
CA LYS A 249 1.31 23.90 -3.40
C LYS A 249 2.38 24.78 -2.74
N HIS A 250 2.92 24.36 -1.59
CA HIS A 250 3.78 25.26 -0.80
C HIS A 250 5.27 25.07 -1.07
N ARG A 251 5.77 23.84 -1.26
CA ARG A 251 7.21 23.62 -1.48
C ARG A 251 7.61 23.83 -2.94
N LEU A 252 6.88 23.24 -3.88
CA LEU A 252 7.23 23.33 -5.30
C LEU A 252 6.79 24.65 -5.92
N ARG A 253 5.50 24.98 -5.79
CA ARG A 253 4.92 26.12 -6.51
C ARG A 253 5.29 27.48 -5.92
N LEU A 254 5.05 27.70 -4.62
CA LEU A 254 5.40 28.99 -4.00
C LEU A 254 6.90 29.28 -3.99
N GLN A 255 7.75 28.26 -3.88
CA GLN A 255 9.20 28.46 -3.95
C GLN A 255 9.62 28.87 -5.37
N ALA A 256 9.14 28.17 -6.40
CA ALA A 256 9.39 28.56 -7.79
C ALA A 256 8.87 29.98 -8.09
N ASP A 257 7.68 30.33 -7.61
CA ASP A 257 7.12 31.67 -7.78
C ASP A 257 7.99 32.73 -7.06
N SER A 258 8.42 32.46 -5.82
CA SER A 258 9.34 33.34 -5.09
C SER A 258 10.70 33.50 -5.80
N ASP A 259 11.26 32.40 -6.33
CA ASP A 259 12.53 32.40 -7.05
C ASP A 259 12.43 33.20 -8.36
N THR A 260 11.30 33.09 -9.08
CA THR A 260 11.07 33.91 -10.29
C THR A 260 10.93 35.40 -9.95
N ILE A 261 10.21 35.75 -8.87
CA ILE A 261 10.05 37.14 -8.43
C ILE A 261 11.40 37.73 -7.99
N THR A 262 12.19 37.00 -7.21
CA THR A 262 13.51 37.45 -6.75
C THR A 262 14.51 37.57 -7.90
N SER A 263 14.49 36.63 -8.84
CA SER A 263 15.29 36.70 -10.08
C SER A 263 14.92 37.92 -10.93
N ASN A 264 13.63 38.18 -11.13
CA ASN A 264 13.16 39.36 -11.85
C ASN A 264 13.53 40.66 -11.14
N TRP A 265 13.42 40.70 -9.81
CA TRP A 265 13.83 41.86 -9.01
C TRP A 265 15.34 42.12 -9.11
N LEU A 266 16.17 41.07 -9.03
CA LEU A 266 17.62 41.17 -9.21
C LEU A 266 17.97 41.61 -10.62
N SER A 267 17.32 41.05 -11.65
CA SER A 267 17.51 41.44 -13.04
C SER A 267 17.18 42.92 -13.26
N ALA A 268 16.03 43.38 -12.76
CA ALA A 268 15.64 44.78 -12.82
C ALA A 268 16.64 45.69 -12.08
N ARG A 269 17.14 45.25 -10.91
CA ARG A 269 18.17 45.98 -10.15
C ARG A 269 19.49 46.06 -10.91
N CYS A 270 19.91 44.98 -11.56
CA CYS A 270 21.10 44.94 -12.42
C CYS A 270 20.94 45.90 -13.61
N HIS A 271 19.79 45.87 -14.30
CA HIS A 271 19.52 46.82 -15.39
C HIS A 271 19.55 48.27 -14.92
N ALA A 272 18.96 48.58 -13.77
CA ALA A 272 19.02 49.91 -13.18
C ALA A 272 20.46 50.34 -12.84
N MET A 273 21.28 49.41 -12.33
CA MET A 273 22.70 49.65 -12.06
C MET A 273 23.48 49.92 -13.35
N CYS A 274 23.27 49.13 -14.40
CA CYS A 274 23.89 49.35 -15.72
C CYS A 274 23.50 50.71 -16.31
N LEU A 275 22.24 51.12 -16.19
CA LEU A 275 21.79 52.43 -16.63
C LEU A 275 22.45 53.55 -15.82
N LYS A 276 22.57 53.40 -14.49
CA LYS A 276 23.31 54.35 -13.65
C LYS A 276 24.77 54.48 -14.10
N LEU A 277 25.45 53.36 -14.36
CA LEU A 277 26.84 53.38 -14.84
C LEU A 277 26.97 54.11 -16.18
N ARG A 278 26.06 53.87 -17.14
CA ARG A 278 26.05 54.61 -18.42
C ARG A 278 25.82 56.11 -18.25
N VAL A 279 24.95 56.50 -17.31
CA VAL A 279 24.75 57.92 -16.99
C VAL A 279 26.02 58.53 -16.38
N PHE A 280 26.72 57.81 -15.50
CA PHE A 280 28.00 58.26 -14.96
C PHE A 280 29.08 58.38 -16.03
N GLU A 281 29.16 57.41 -16.95
CA GLU A 281 30.07 57.46 -18.10
C GLU A 281 29.79 58.70 -18.97
N ALA A 282 28.52 58.93 -19.34
CA ALA A 282 28.13 60.11 -20.11
C ALA A 282 28.46 61.42 -19.37
N ARG A 283 28.24 61.45 -18.04
CA ARG A 283 28.60 62.62 -17.21
C ARG A 283 30.10 62.86 -17.20
N LEU A 284 30.92 61.82 -17.02
CA LEU A 284 32.37 61.93 -17.08
C LEU A 284 32.85 62.45 -18.45
N LEU A 285 32.23 62.01 -19.55
CA LEU A 285 32.53 62.52 -20.89
C LEU A 285 32.16 64.00 -21.02
N CYS A 286 31.00 64.42 -20.54
CA CYS A 286 30.61 65.84 -20.53
C CYS A 286 31.54 66.70 -19.67
N ASP A 287 31.96 66.19 -18.50
CA ASP A 287 32.84 66.90 -17.57
C ASP A 287 34.29 67.02 -18.11
N THR A 288 34.77 65.99 -18.83
CA THR A 288 36.13 65.98 -19.42
C THR A 288 36.21 66.76 -20.73
N TYR A 289 35.18 66.68 -21.57
CA TYR A 289 35.11 67.38 -22.85
C TYR A 289 34.20 68.61 -22.77
N THR A 290 34.62 69.60 -21.98
CA THR A 290 33.96 70.91 -22.01
C THR A 290 34.14 71.57 -23.38
N PRO A 291 33.20 72.42 -23.83
CA PRO A 291 33.29 73.06 -25.14
C PRO A 291 34.60 73.85 -25.31
N GLU A 292 35.09 74.46 -24.23
CA GLU A 292 36.37 75.16 -24.18
C GLU A 292 37.55 74.21 -24.42
N VAL A 293 37.64 73.10 -23.68
CA VAL A 293 38.70 72.10 -23.85
C VAL A 293 38.66 71.49 -25.25
N VAL A 294 37.48 71.24 -25.81
CA VAL A 294 37.31 70.75 -27.17
C VAL A 294 37.79 71.79 -28.20
N THR A 295 37.50 73.08 -28.01
CA THR A 295 38.02 74.13 -28.90
C THR A 295 39.54 74.26 -28.81
N ALA A 296 40.12 74.17 -27.60
CA ALA A 296 41.56 74.18 -27.41
C ALA A 296 42.24 72.96 -28.06
N LEU A 297 41.69 71.75 -27.87
CA LEU A 297 42.18 70.53 -28.54
C LEU A 297 42.08 70.65 -30.07
N LYS A 298 41.02 71.26 -30.60
CA LYS A 298 40.91 71.55 -32.05
C LYS A 298 41.99 72.50 -32.53
N GLN A 299 42.31 73.54 -31.77
CA GLN A 299 43.40 74.46 -32.08
C GLN A 299 44.76 73.76 -32.05
N ILE A 300 45.04 72.98 -30.99
CA ILE A 300 46.27 72.18 -30.87
C ILE A 300 46.40 71.20 -32.05
N LYS A 301 45.31 70.51 -32.39
CA LYS A 301 45.27 69.62 -33.58
C LYS A 301 45.56 70.37 -34.86
N HIS A 302 45.00 71.56 -35.05
CA HIS A 302 45.26 72.37 -36.24
C HIS A 302 46.73 72.84 -36.31
N HIS A 303 47.31 73.27 -35.18
CA HIS A 303 48.73 73.62 -35.11
C HIS A 303 49.64 72.42 -35.38
N LEU A 304 49.36 71.25 -34.82
CA LEU A 304 50.12 70.02 -35.08
C LEU A 304 50.04 69.62 -36.54
N ASN A 305 48.84 69.62 -37.13
CA ASN A 305 48.66 69.31 -38.55
C ASN A 305 49.44 70.28 -39.44
N ARG A 306 49.40 71.58 -39.15
CA ARG A 306 50.18 72.59 -39.87
C ARG A 306 51.68 72.36 -39.73
N ALA A 307 52.15 72.03 -38.53
CA ALA A 307 53.57 71.72 -38.31
C ALA A 307 54.01 70.46 -39.06
N ILE A 308 53.15 69.43 -39.14
CA ILE A 308 53.39 68.23 -39.95
C ILE A 308 53.47 68.62 -41.43
N GLU A 309 52.52 69.38 -41.94
CA GLU A 309 52.53 69.83 -43.35
C GLU A 309 53.77 70.68 -43.68
N GLU A 310 54.23 71.52 -42.76
CA GLU A 310 55.48 72.29 -42.91
C GLU A 310 56.70 71.37 -42.93
N ARG A 311 56.77 70.38 -42.03
CA ARG A 311 57.83 69.37 -42.05
C ARG A 311 57.81 68.54 -43.32
N ASP A 312 56.64 68.14 -43.82
CA ASP A 312 56.51 67.39 -45.07
C ASP A 312 56.97 68.22 -46.27
N LYS A 313 56.69 69.53 -46.27
CA LYS A 313 57.23 70.47 -47.28
C LYS A 313 58.75 70.59 -47.17
N ASP A 314 59.29 70.70 -45.97
CA ASP A 314 60.74 70.78 -45.74
C ASP A 314 61.44 69.49 -46.20
N VAL A 315 60.89 68.32 -45.85
CA VAL A 315 61.36 67.00 -46.31
C VAL A 315 61.30 66.92 -47.83
N SER A 316 60.20 67.35 -48.44
CA SER A 316 60.05 67.38 -49.89
C SER A 316 61.11 68.28 -50.54
N ARG A 317 61.36 69.48 -49.99
CA ARG A 317 62.40 70.39 -50.47
C ARG A 317 63.80 69.79 -50.34
N LEU A 318 64.12 69.20 -49.19
CA LEU A 318 65.41 68.56 -48.97
C LEU A 318 65.60 67.35 -49.90
N SER A 319 64.55 66.58 -50.15
CA SER A 319 64.60 65.47 -51.11
C SER A 319 64.85 65.95 -52.54
N GLN A 320 64.22 67.07 -52.96
CA GLN A 320 64.46 67.69 -54.27
C GLN A 320 65.89 68.26 -54.38
N ALA A 321 66.38 68.92 -53.34
CA ALA A 321 67.76 69.42 -53.29
C ALA A 321 68.76 68.26 -53.36
N LEU A 322 68.52 67.18 -52.62
CA LEU A 322 69.32 65.97 -52.66
C LEU A 322 69.32 65.34 -54.06
N GLN A 323 68.16 65.27 -54.72
CA GLN A 323 68.05 64.80 -56.10
C GLN A 323 68.83 65.69 -57.08
N ALA A 324 68.82 67.02 -56.89
CA ALA A 324 69.63 67.94 -57.67
C ALA A 324 71.13 67.69 -57.45
N TYR A 325 71.59 67.53 -56.20
CA TYR A 325 72.98 67.15 -55.91
C TYR A 325 73.37 65.80 -56.53
N GLN A 326 72.49 64.80 -56.46
CA GLN A 326 72.71 63.50 -57.09
C GLN A 326 72.87 63.62 -58.62
N SER A 327 72.08 64.49 -59.27
CA SER A 327 72.22 64.73 -60.71
C SER A 327 73.56 65.38 -61.09
N ILE A 328 74.11 66.24 -60.23
CA ILE A 328 75.43 66.84 -60.40
C ILE A 328 76.54 65.79 -60.21
N GLY A 329 76.38 64.87 -59.26
CA GLY A 329 77.31 63.76 -59.01
C GLY A 329 77.56 62.90 -60.25
N MET A 330 76.53 62.66 -61.07
CA MET A 330 76.66 61.89 -62.32
C MET A 330 77.55 62.59 -63.36
N GLY A 331 77.56 63.93 -63.40
CA GLY A 331 78.46 64.71 -64.27
C GLY A 331 79.90 64.76 -63.74
N PHE A 332 80.06 64.74 -62.41
CA PHE A 332 81.36 64.64 -61.76
C PHE A 332 82.08 63.33 -62.12
N ASP A 333 81.37 62.20 -62.14
CA ASP A 333 81.97 60.91 -62.53
C ASP A 333 82.48 60.90 -63.98
N GLN A 334 81.83 61.63 -64.90
CA GLN A 334 82.31 61.78 -66.28
C GLN A 334 83.61 62.59 -66.33
N LEU A 335 83.66 63.71 -65.61
CA LEU A 335 84.88 64.52 -65.46
C LEU A 335 86.03 63.73 -64.84
N VAL A 336 85.75 62.90 -63.83
CA VAL A 336 86.76 62.03 -63.21
C VAL A 336 87.27 60.99 -64.21
N ARG A 337 86.40 60.38 -65.03
CA ARG A 337 86.82 59.44 -66.09
C ARG A 337 87.63 60.12 -67.18
N GLU A 338 87.23 61.31 -67.62
CA GLU A 338 88.02 62.10 -68.59
C GLU A 338 89.40 62.46 -68.03
N TYR A 339 89.46 62.82 -66.75
CA TYR A 339 90.71 63.08 -66.05
C TYR A 339 91.58 61.81 -65.94
N GLU A 340 91.01 60.65 -65.59
CA GLU A 340 91.71 59.36 -65.58
C GLU A 340 92.23 58.97 -66.96
N GLN A 341 91.45 59.18 -68.02
CA GLN A 341 91.88 58.92 -69.40
C GLN A 341 93.02 59.86 -69.83
N LEU A 342 92.92 61.14 -69.49
CA LEU A 342 94.00 62.11 -69.74
C LEU A 342 95.26 61.71 -68.97
N GLN A 343 95.12 61.27 -67.72
CA GLN A 343 96.24 60.82 -66.91
C GLN A 343 96.88 59.56 -67.49
N ALA A 344 96.09 58.56 -67.89
CA ALA A 344 96.60 57.37 -68.59
C ALA A 344 97.25 57.71 -69.95
N ALA A 345 96.73 58.69 -70.69
CA ALA A 345 97.33 59.16 -71.92
C ALA A 345 98.65 59.92 -71.68
N ILE A 346 98.74 60.69 -70.59
CA ILE A 346 99.99 61.31 -70.14
C ILE A 346 100.98 60.22 -69.76
N ASP A 347 100.58 59.21 -68.99
CA ASP A 347 101.43 58.09 -68.56
C ASP A 347 101.90 57.23 -69.75
N ASN A 348 101.05 56.98 -70.74
CA ASN A 348 101.46 56.30 -71.98
C ASN A 348 102.44 57.15 -72.80
N LYS A 349 102.23 58.47 -72.89
CA LYS A 349 103.16 59.37 -73.58
C LYS A 349 104.50 59.47 -72.85
N THR A 350 104.51 59.52 -71.52
CA THR A 350 105.75 59.52 -70.73
C THR A 350 106.46 58.17 -70.85
N TRP A 351 105.74 57.05 -70.82
CA TRP A 351 106.29 55.72 -71.09
C TRP A 351 106.90 55.64 -72.50
N ALA A 352 106.18 56.08 -73.53
CA ALA A 352 106.70 56.12 -74.90
C ALA A 352 107.97 56.99 -75.00
N LEU A 353 108.00 58.14 -74.31
CA LEU A 353 109.20 58.98 -74.26
C LEU A 353 110.37 58.32 -73.53
N THR A 354 110.13 57.48 -72.50
CA THR A 354 111.19 56.73 -71.83
C THR A 354 111.72 55.57 -72.67
N GLU A 355 110.86 54.87 -73.42
CA GLU A 355 111.26 53.79 -74.33
C GLU A 355 112.08 54.35 -75.51
N LEU A 356 111.66 55.50 -76.07
CA LEU A 356 112.38 56.20 -77.15
C LEU A 356 113.73 56.74 -76.66
N LYS A 357 113.81 57.15 -75.38
CA LYS A 357 115.10 57.46 -74.74
C LYS A 357 115.96 56.21 -74.56
N GLN A 358 115.38 55.05 -74.28
CA GLN A 358 116.12 53.78 -74.22
C GLN A 358 116.59 53.28 -75.60
N SER A 359 115.82 53.52 -76.67
CA SER A 359 116.25 53.20 -78.04
C SER A 359 117.30 54.19 -78.59
N LEU A 360 117.28 55.46 -78.17
CA LEU A 360 118.37 56.39 -78.51
C LEU A 360 119.69 56.04 -77.79
N VAL A 361 119.63 55.44 -76.59
CA VAL A 361 120.81 54.93 -75.89
C VAL A 361 121.41 53.69 -76.60
N SER A 362 120.66 53.00 -77.48
CA SER A 362 121.21 51.94 -78.33
C SER A 362 121.74 52.40 -79.70
N ASP A 363 121.30 53.55 -80.24
CA ASP A 363 121.73 54.04 -81.57
C ASP A 363 122.83 55.13 -81.52
N SER A 364 122.98 55.92 -80.46
CA SER A 364 124.04 56.96 -80.39
C SER A 364 125.38 56.46 -79.83
N ALA A 365 125.52 55.15 -79.57
CA ALA A 365 126.79 54.51 -79.24
C ALA A 365 127.62 54.12 -80.50
N ALA A 366 127.08 54.37 -81.71
CA ALA A 366 127.63 53.84 -82.97
C ALA A 366 128.04 54.89 -84.05
N GLU A 367 128.07 56.19 -83.75
CA GLU A 367 128.58 57.28 -84.62
C GLU A 367 129.67 58.10 -83.88
N TRP A 368 130.90 57.59 -83.77
CA TRP A 368 132.13 58.06 -84.47
C TRP A 368 132.53 59.49 -84.06
N LYS A 369 133.58 59.72 -83.25
CA LYS A 369 135.04 59.54 -83.46
C LYS A 369 135.55 60.14 -84.79
N THR A 370 136.58 61.00 -84.68
CA THR A 370 137.33 61.83 -85.68
C THR A 370 136.67 63.17 -86.01
N ASP A 371 137.20 64.36 -85.72
CA ASP A 371 138.55 64.85 -85.33
C ASP A 371 138.45 65.95 -84.24
#